data_AF-A0A9X3SQK2-F1
#
_entry.id   AF-A0A9X3SQK2-F1
#
_cell.length_a   1.000
_cell.length_b   1.000
_cell.length_c   1.000
_cell.angle_alpha   90.00
_cell.angle_beta   90.00
_cell.angle_gamma   90.00
#
_symmetry.space_group_name_H-M   'P 1'
#
loop_
_entity.id
_entity.type
_entity.pdbx_description
1 polymer ?
#
loop_
_entity_poly.entity_id
_entity_poly.type
_entity_poly.pdbx_seq_one_letter_code
_entity_poly.pdbx_strand_id
1 'polypeptide(L)'
;MRLPDGARSRALLIGTGAYEHLNGVPEIRSNLRALKSALESYTGLPPEHCRTLLDPPDLAAVGREVEAATRDAADLLLIYYSGHGLVASDGLLHLALPQTSQRLLPWSGIPFKLLHHAVQVSRAKTKVLILDCCFSGKATQLLSGEESTILGQITANGAFTLTSSPANEPSFAVDGRGHTVFTGALLKVLEHGSPRAGAMLTLGDIHLELLHHAQANHLPEPQKLGTHTAELLPLARNRQAESDEAGSLSDPAINAPGSVAPAKADPKLKYRSFADALVTARDIEAAQFKTVRLTAGYDEDEVDDFLDKAAAALDDPPLGPQRMRPEDVRNSHFTTTRMREGYDVEEVDSFLDRVELEFLRRQSLAAQYAAEFGTGA
;
A
#
# COMPACT_ATOMS: atom_id res chain seq x y z
N MET A 1 -12.04 -11.55 10.43
CA MET A 1 -10.63 -11.44 9.98
C MET A 1 -9.73 -12.18 10.97
N ARG A 2 -8.65 -12.85 10.54
CA ARG A 2 -7.74 -13.61 11.42
C ARG A 2 -6.28 -13.21 11.20
N LEU A 3 -5.43 -13.39 12.22
CA LEU A 3 -3.98 -13.26 12.09
C LEU A 3 -3.38 -14.34 11.18
N PRO A 4 -2.15 -14.12 10.66
CA PRO A 4 -1.35 -15.16 10.03
C PRO A 4 -1.24 -16.41 10.92
N ASP A 5 -1.35 -17.59 10.31
CA ASP A 5 -1.10 -18.87 10.97
C ASP A 5 0.42 -19.05 11.09
N GLY A 6 0.93 -18.84 12.31
CA GLY A 6 2.36 -18.89 12.62
C GLY A 6 3.06 -20.19 12.19
N ALA A 7 2.38 -21.34 12.24
CA ALA A 7 2.97 -22.62 11.83
C ALA A 7 3.22 -22.69 10.31
N ARG A 8 2.36 -22.01 9.54
CA ARG A 8 2.35 -21.98 8.07
C ARG A 8 2.94 -20.70 7.48
N SER A 9 3.39 -19.79 8.32
CA SER A 9 3.92 -18.50 7.91
C SER A 9 5.45 -18.48 8.01
N ARG A 10 6.12 -17.75 7.13
CA ARG A 10 7.57 -17.53 7.16
C ARG A 10 7.85 -16.05 6.97
N ALA A 11 8.77 -15.54 7.77
CA ALA A 11 9.36 -14.22 7.61
C ALA A 11 10.87 -14.37 7.38
N LEU A 12 11.38 -13.69 6.37
CA LEU A 12 12.80 -13.59 6.07
C LEU A 12 13.21 -12.11 6.05
N LEU A 13 14.04 -11.72 7.01
CA LEU A 13 14.55 -10.36 7.16
C LEU A 13 16.00 -10.32 6.68
N ILE A 14 16.24 -9.70 5.54
CA ILE A 14 17.55 -9.54 4.92
C ILE A 14 18.04 -8.13 5.21
N GLY A 15 19.29 -7.97 5.61
CA GLY A 15 19.87 -6.64 5.63
C GLY A 15 21.38 -6.63 5.50
N THR A 16 21.88 -5.55 4.94
CA THR A 16 23.32 -5.34 4.73
C THR A 16 23.72 -4.00 5.32
N GLY A 17 24.41 -4.01 6.46
CA GLY A 17 24.90 -2.82 7.15
C GLY A 17 26.39 -2.54 6.96
N ALA A 18 27.18 -3.57 6.65
CA ALA A 18 28.59 -3.44 6.35
C ALA A 18 28.83 -3.58 4.84
N TYR A 19 29.59 -2.64 4.25
CA TYR A 19 29.90 -2.61 2.83
C TYR A 19 31.40 -2.38 2.60
N GLU A 20 31.94 -3.03 1.57
CA GLU A 20 33.32 -2.87 1.11
C GLU A 20 33.49 -1.64 0.21
N HIS A 21 32.44 -1.30 -0.55
CA HIS A 21 32.50 -0.27 -1.60
C HIS A 21 31.45 0.84 -1.46
N LEU A 22 30.55 0.73 -0.48
CA LEU A 22 29.49 1.70 -0.19
C LEU A 22 29.65 2.20 1.25
N ASN A 23 28.91 3.25 1.59
CA ASN A 23 28.86 3.73 2.97
C ASN A 23 28.12 2.72 3.86
N GLY A 24 28.69 2.42 5.02
CA GLY A 24 28.07 1.58 6.05
C GLY A 24 26.77 2.17 6.58
N VAL A 25 25.83 1.30 6.94
CA VAL A 25 24.54 1.64 7.58
C VAL A 25 24.38 0.74 8.81
N PRO A 26 25.07 1.05 9.93
CA PRO A 26 25.11 0.18 11.11
C PRO A 26 23.74 -0.07 11.75
N GLU A 27 22.77 0.82 11.53
CA GLU A 27 21.39 0.77 12.03
C GLU A 27 20.64 -0.47 11.54
N ILE A 28 21.05 -1.05 10.40
CA ILE A 28 20.38 -2.23 9.82
C ILE A 28 20.39 -3.42 10.78
N ARG A 29 21.45 -3.57 11.59
CA ARG A 29 21.49 -4.60 12.64
C ARG A 29 20.40 -4.37 13.69
N SER A 30 20.13 -3.10 14.04
CA SER A 30 19.05 -2.75 14.97
C SER A 30 17.68 -2.97 14.33
N ASN A 31 17.50 -2.53 13.07
CA ASN A 31 16.28 -2.73 12.29
C ASN A 31 15.83 -4.19 12.29
N LEU A 32 16.74 -5.09 11.88
CA LEU A 32 16.42 -6.52 11.78
C LEU A 32 16.05 -7.13 13.14
N ARG A 33 16.78 -6.75 14.20
CA ARG A 33 16.50 -7.23 15.56
C ARG A 33 15.14 -6.76 16.05
N ALA A 34 14.86 -5.47 15.92
CA ALA A 34 13.62 -4.86 16.39
C ALA A 34 12.42 -5.39 15.59
N LEU A 35 12.54 -5.48 14.26
CA LEU A 35 11.47 -6.00 13.41
C LEU A 35 11.20 -7.49 13.68
N LYS A 36 12.24 -8.31 13.89
CA LYS A 36 12.07 -9.70 14.33
C LYS A 36 11.26 -9.79 15.63
N SER A 37 11.65 -9.00 16.63
CA SER A 37 10.94 -8.95 17.92
C SER A 37 9.49 -8.48 17.78
N ALA A 38 9.23 -7.50 16.92
CA ALA A 38 7.88 -7.00 16.64
C ALA A 38 7.01 -8.04 15.93
N LEU A 39 7.55 -8.75 14.94
CA LEU A 39 6.82 -9.82 14.25
C LEU A 39 6.44 -10.94 15.23
N GLU A 40 7.38 -11.36 16.08
CA GLU A 40 7.15 -12.36 17.12
C GLU A 40 6.06 -11.93 18.12
N SER A 41 6.05 -10.65 18.48
CA SER A 41 5.14 -10.11 19.50
C SER A 41 3.73 -9.84 18.97
N TYR A 42 3.60 -9.43 17.71
CA TYR A 42 2.37 -8.79 17.22
C TYR A 42 1.68 -9.53 16.06
N THR A 43 2.36 -10.44 15.36
CA THR A 43 1.83 -11.08 14.12
C THR A 43 1.49 -12.56 14.26
N GLY A 44 1.82 -13.18 15.41
CA GLY A 44 1.63 -14.62 15.65
C GLY A 44 2.67 -15.52 14.97
N LEU A 45 3.69 -14.95 14.33
CA LEU A 45 4.85 -15.68 13.80
C LEU A 45 5.74 -16.17 14.95
N PRO A 46 6.04 -17.47 15.06
CA PRO A 46 6.94 -17.96 16.08
C PRO A 46 8.41 -17.63 15.72
N PRO A 47 9.31 -17.49 16.71
CA PRO A 47 10.70 -17.08 16.49
C PRO A 47 11.47 -17.94 15.48
N GLU A 48 11.23 -19.25 15.45
CA GLU A 48 11.87 -20.20 14.53
C GLU A 48 11.45 -19.99 13.06
N HIS A 49 10.33 -19.31 12.81
CA HIS A 49 9.82 -18.99 11.49
C HIS A 49 10.09 -17.54 11.06
N CYS A 50 10.78 -16.77 11.91
CA CYS A 50 11.30 -15.45 11.59
C CYS A 50 12.84 -15.51 11.48
N ARG A 51 13.35 -15.68 10.26
CA ARG A 51 14.79 -15.75 10.00
C ARG A 51 15.38 -14.39 9.67
N THR A 52 16.61 -14.17 10.13
CA THR A 52 17.39 -12.97 9.83
C THR A 52 18.67 -13.33 9.11
N LEU A 53 18.94 -12.66 8.01
CA LEU A 53 20.16 -12.77 7.22
C LEU A 53 20.85 -11.41 7.18
N LEU A 54 21.84 -11.22 8.06
CA LEU A 54 22.60 -9.98 8.18
C LEU A 54 23.96 -10.13 7.46
N ASP A 55 24.29 -9.12 6.66
CA ASP A 55 25.52 -9.02 5.86
C ASP A 55 25.79 -10.32 5.06
N PRO A 56 24.81 -10.81 4.25
CA PRO A 56 24.98 -12.04 3.49
C PRO A 56 26.19 -11.96 2.55
N PRO A 57 27.05 -13.00 2.51
CA PRO A 57 28.32 -12.93 1.79
C PRO A 57 28.16 -12.94 0.27
N ASP A 58 27.05 -13.48 -0.25
CA ASP A 58 26.80 -13.59 -1.68
C ASP A 58 25.32 -13.80 -2.03
N LEU A 59 25.02 -13.71 -3.32
CA LEU A 59 23.68 -13.95 -3.87
C LEU A 59 23.19 -15.38 -3.64
N ALA A 60 24.10 -16.37 -3.57
CA ALA A 60 23.73 -17.76 -3.36
C ALA A 60 23.23 -18.01 -1.93
N ALA A 61 23.81 -17.34 -0.93
CA ALA A 61 23.36 -17.36 0.46
C ALA A 61 21.96 -16.77 0.59
N VAL A 62 21.69 -15.64 -0.07
CA VAL A 62 20.35 -15.05 -0.13
C VAL A 62 19.37 -16.00 -0.82
N GLY A 63 19.74 -16.53 -1.98
CA GLY A 63 18.90 -17.45 -2.76
C GLY A 63 18.49 -18.69 -1.96
N ARG A 64 19.40 -19.29 -1.19
CA ARG A 64 19.07 -20.44 -0.31
C ARG A 64 17.99 -20.12 0.71
N GLU A 65 18.11 -18.99 1.41
CA GLU A 65 17.13 -18.61 2.44
C GLU A 65 15.80 -18.18 1.83
N VAL A 66 15.81 -17.48 0.69
CA VAL A 66 14.59 -17.10 -0.04
C VAL A 66 13.83 -18.33 -0.53
N GLU A 67 14.53 -19.30 -1.14
CA GLU A 67 13.94 -20.56 -1.60
C GLU A 67 13.36 -21.39 -0.43
N ALA A 68 14.05 -21.42 0.71
CA ALA A 68 13.54 -22.09 1.91
C ALA A 68 12.26 -21.42 2.43
N ALA A 69 12.27 -20.09 2.58
CA ALA A 69 11.11 -19.34 3.05
C ALA A 69 9.91 -19.49 2.11
N THR A 70 10.14 -19.39 0.80
CA THR A 70 9.10 -19.54 -0.24
C THR A 70 8.48 -20.93 -0.27
N ARG A 71 9.30 -21.98 -0.13
CA ARG A 71 8.83 -23.38 -0.10
C ARG A 71 7.97 -23.66 1.13
N ASP A 72 8.40 -23.19 2.28
CA ASP A 72 7.81 -23.54 3.57
C ASP A 72 6.59 -22.68 3.92
N ALA A 73 6.49 -21.47 3.35
CA ALA A 73 5.33 -20.60 3.54
C ALA A 73 4.09 -21.13 2.80
N ALA A 74 2.99 -21.25 3.53
CA ALA A 74 1.69 -21.66 3.02
C ALA A 74 0.54 -20.74 3.45
N ASP A 75 0.76 -19.86 4.43
CA ASP A 75 -0.18 -18.81 4.83
C ASP A 75 0.41 -17.44 4.53
N LEU A 76 1.38 -16.95 5.31
CA LEU A 76 2.12 -15.71 5.03
C LEU A 76 3.56 -15.98 4.60
N LEU A 77 4.01 -15.37 3.50
CA LEU A 77 5.41 -15.14 3.19
C LEU A 77 5.71 -13.65 3.33
N LEU A 78 6.54 -13.27 4.29
CA LEU A 78 7.04 -11.90 4.45
C LEU A 78 8.54 -11.87 4.17
N ILE A 79 8.94 -11.09 3.17
CA ILE A 79 10.35 -10.79 2.91
C ILE A 79 10.55 -9.30 3.20
N TYR A 80 11.49 -8.99 4.08
CA TYR A 80 11.92 -7.63 4.37
C TYR A 80 13.37 -7.48 3.93
N TYR A 81 13.70 -6.39 3.24
CA TYR A 81 15.07 -6.02 2.92
C TYR A 81 15.38 -4.61 3.47
N SER A 82 16.55 -4.44 4.08
CA SER A 82 17.08 -3.12 4.48
C SER A 82 18.54 -2.96 4.06
N GLY A 83 18.87 -1.87 3.37
CA GLY A 83 20.20 -1.65 2.78
C GLY A 83 20.19 -0.68 1.60
N HIS A 84 21.30 -0.62 0.85
CA HIS A 84 21.38 0.20 -0.37
C HIS A 84 20.61 -0.43 -1.53
N GLY A 85 19.78 0.37 -2.20
CA GLY A 85 19.21 0.04 -3.50
C GLY A 85 19.97 0.79 -4.60
N LEU A 86 20.60 0.05 -5.51
CA LEU A 86 21.35 0.62 -6.62
C LEU A 86 20.66 0.29 -7.94
N VAL A 87 20.70 1.22 -8.88
CA VAL A 87 20.15 1.03 -10.22
C VAL A 87 21.30 0.77 -11.20
N ALA A 88 21.21 -0.34 -11.93
CA ALA A 88 22.17 -0.68 -12.98
C ALA A 88 21.92 0.17 -14.24
N SER A 89 22.87 0.12 -15.19
CA SER A 89 22.78 0.92 -16.43
C SER A 89 21.57 0.59 -17.31
N ASP A 90 21.02 -0.62 -17.16
CA ASP A 90 19.79 -1.09 -17.80
C ASP A 90 18.50 -0.62 -17.10
N GLY A 91 18.64 0.20 -16.04
CA GLY A 91 17.54 0.67 -15.23
C GLY A 91 17.09 -0.32 -14.15
N LEU A 92 17.66 -1.54 -14.09
CA LEU A 92 17.17 -2.55 -13.14
C LEU A 92 17.69 -2.31 -11.71
N LEU A 93 16.76 -2.38 -10.76
CA LEU A 93 17.04 -2.31 -9.34
C LEU A 93 17.79 -3.55 -8.85
N HIS A 94 18.87 -3.31 -8.11
CA HIS A 94 19.66 -4.30 -7.40
C HIS A 94 19.81 -3.90 -5.94
N LEU A 95 19.56 -4.84 -5.04
CA LEU A 95 19.69 -4.66 -3.59
C LEU A 95 21.11 -5.04 -3.17
N ALA A 96 21.80 -4.16 -2.46
CA ALA A 96 23.22 -4.33 -2.18
C ALA A 96 23.52 -5.39 -1.11
N LEU A 97 24.63 -6.08 -1.33
CA LEU A 97 25.35 -7.02 -0.49
C LEU A 97 26.68 -6.37 -0.06
N PRO A 98 27.40 -6.92 0.94
CA PRO A 98 28.63 -6.32 1.45
C PRO A 98 29.66 -5.98 0.36
N GLN A 99 29.84 -6.88 -0.61
CA GLN A 99 30.77 -6.75 -1.73
C GLN A 99 30.19 -6.02 -2.96
N THR A 100 28.95 -5.50 -2.88
CA THR A 100 28.33 -4.87 -4.04
C THR A 100 29.11 -3.63 -4.48
N SER A 101 29.40 -3.56 -5.78
CA SER A 101 30.06 -2.43 -6.43
C SER A 101 29.20 -1.91 -7.56
N GLN A 102 29.08 -0.58 -7.70
CA GLN A 102 28.36 0.05 -8.82
C GLN A 102 28.91 -0.41 -10.19
N ARG A 103 30.21 -0.74 -10.29
CA ARG A 103 30.84 -1.19 -11.55
C ARG A 103 30.45 -2.60 -11.97
N LEU A 104 30.10 -3.45 -11.00
CA LEU A 104 29.77 -4.87 -11.22
C LEU A 104 28.38 -5.19 -10.69
N LEU A 105 27.47 -4.21 -10.69
CA LEU A 105 26.20 -4.29 -9.99
C LEU A 105 25.34 -5.51 -10.39
N PRO A 106 25.19 -5.86 -11.69
CA PRO A 106 24.42 -7.05 -12.09
C PRO A 106 24.95 -8.38 -11.55
N TRP A 107 26.21 -8.42 -11.10
CA TRP A 107 26.90 -9.62 -10.63
C TRP A 107 27.17 -9.61 -9.13
N SER A 108 26.98 -8.48 -8.46
CA SER A 108 27.40 -8.27 -7.08
C SER A 108 26.28 -7.83 -6.14
N GLY A 109 25.12 -7.43 -6.66
CA GLY A 109 23.90 -7.17 -5.88
C GLY A 109 22.82 -8.21 -6.16
N ILE A 110 21.75 -8.21 -5.37
CA ILE A 110 20.56 -9.03 -5.57
C ILE A 110 19.66 -8.34 -6.60
N PRO A 111 19.47 -8.89 -7.82
CA PRO A 111 18.50 -8.31 -8.75
C PRO A 111 17.10 -8.37 -8.14
N PHE A 112 16.42 -7.22 -8.01
CA PHE A 112 15.10 -7.14 -7.38
C PHE A 112 14.09 -8.10 -8.03
N LYS A 113 14.18 -8.26 -9.35
CA LYS A 113 13.36 -9.21 -10.12
C LYS A 113 13.41 -10.64 -9.58
N LEU A 114 14.51 -11.08 -8.98
CA LEU A 114 14.63 -12.43 -8.41
C LEU A 114 13.82 -12.57 -7.12
N LEU A 115 13.92 -11.60 -6.21
CA LEU A 115 13.09 -11.59 -4.99
C LEU A 115 11.62 -11.47 -5.34
N HIS A 116 11.29 -10.53 -6.23
CA HIS A 116 9.92 -10.34 -6.67
C HIS A 116 9.34 -11.61 -7.31
N HIS A 117 10.10 -12.28 -8.19
CA HIS A 117 9.69 -13.56 -8.78
C HIS A 117 9.48 -14.64 -7.72
N ALA A 118 10.40 -14.81 -6.76
CA ALA A 118 10.28 -15.80 -5.70
C ALA A 118 9.02 -15.59 -4.85
N VAL A 119 8.69 -14.33 -4.52
CA VAL A 119 7.45 -13.98 -3.81
C VAL A 119 6.22 -14.31 -4.68
N GLN A 120 6.26 -13.96 -5.97
CA GLN A 120 5.15 -14.20 -6.90
C GLN A 120 4.82 -15.68 -7.05
N VAL A 121 5.82 -16.55 -7.25
CA VAL A 121 5.61 -18.00 -7.43
C VAL A 121 5.34 -18.75 -6.14
N SER A 122 5.44 -18.08 -4.98
CA SER A 122 5.09 -18.66 -3.69
C SER A 122 3.63 -19.14 -3.66
N ARG A 123 3.41 -20.27 -2.98
CA ARG A 123 2.08 -20.81 -2.67
C ARG A 123 1.44 -20.17 -1.44
N ALA A 124 2.15 -19.28 -0.75
CA ALA A 124 1.60 -18.55 0.38
C ALA A 124 0.35 -17.77 -0.05
N LYS A 125 -0.68 -17.76 0.80
CA LYS A 125 -1.92 -17.02 0.55
C LYS A 125 -1.70 -15.52 0.60
N THR A 126 -0.85 -15.09 1.53
CA THR A 126 -0.44 -13.72 1.76
C THR A 126 1.04 -13.60 1.43
N LYS A 127 1.38 -12.64 0.59
CA LYS A 127 2.74 -12.41 0.08
C LYS A 127 3.08 -10.96 0.34
N VAL A 128 4.13 -10.71 1.11
CA VAL A 128 4.52 -9.36 1.54
C VAL A 128 6.01 -9.18 1.25
N LEU A 129 6.33 -8.08 0.57
CA LEU A 129 7.69 -7.65 0.30
C LEU A 129 7.86 -6.21 0.82
N ILE A 130 8.72 -6.01 1.82
CA ILE A 130 8.98 -4.67 2.38
C ILE A 130 10.42 -4.30 2.03
N LEU A 131 10.59 -3.15 1.37
CA LEU A 131 11.89 -2.62 0.98
C LEU A 131 12.17 -1.33 1.75
N ASP A 132 13.04 -1.43 2.74
CA ASP A 132 13.64 -0.28 3.43
C ASP A 132 15.00 0.05 2.81
N CYS A 133 14.97 0.53 1.56
CA CYS A 133 16.18 0.86 0.82
C CYS A 133 16.03 2.17 0.06
N CYS A 134 17.07 2.99 0.12
CA CYS A 134 17.16 4.19 -0.71
C CYS A 134 17.54 3.77 -2.12
N PHE A 135 16.80 4.25 -3.11
CA PHE A 135 17.16 4.06 -4.51
C PHE A 135 18.13 5.17 -4.93
N SER A 136 19.41 4.86 -5.09
CA SER A 136 20.34 5.84 -5.65
C SER A 136 20.23 5.87 -7.18
N GLY A 137 19.54 6.88 -7.71
CA GLY A 137 19.56 7.26 -9.13
C GLY A 137 18.34 6.81 -9.94
N LYS A 138 17.85 7.70 -10.82
CA LYS A 138 16.93 7.54 -11.99
C LYS A 138 15.84 6.43 -11.97
N ALA A 139 15.49 5.84 -10.83
CA ALA A 139 14.38 4.88 -10.72
C ALA A 139 13.01 5.55 -10.87
N THR A 140 12.99 6.88 -11.05
CA THR A 140 11.80 7.70 -11.31
C THR A 140 11.02 7.14 -12.49
N GLN A 141 11.68 6.78 -13.61
CA GLN A 141 10.98 6.23 -14.79
C GLN A 141 10.34 4.85 -14.61
N LEU A 142 10.77 4.06 -13.62
CA LEU A 142 10.23 2.70 -13.40
C LEU A 142 9.08 2.65 -12.41
N LEU A 143 8.88 3.72 -11.63
CA LEU A 143 7.80 3.86 -10.65
C LEU A 143 6.75 4.90 -11.07
N SER A 144 7.09 5.83 -11.98
CA SER A 144 6.21 6.91 -12.42
C SER A 144 5.98 6.97 -13.95
N GLY A 145 6.28 5.91 -14.70
CA GLY A 145 6.08 5.84 -16.15
C GLY A 145 4.96 4.88 -16.55
N GLU A 146 4.06 5.31 -17.43
CA GLU A 146 2.95 4.53 -18.01
C GLU A 146 3.39 3.25 -18.77
N GLU A 147 4.69 3.03 -18.98
CA GLU A 147 5.26 1.85 -19.64
C GLU A 147 6.38 1.14 -18.83
N SER A 148 6.31 1.14 -17.49
CA SER A 148 7.16 0.23 -16.71
C SER A 148 6.67 -1.22 -16.87
N THR A 149 7.24 -1.93 -17.84
CA THR A 149 7.02 -3.38 -18.08
C THR A 149 7.21 -4.23 -16.81
N ILE A 150 7.97 -3.72 -15.83
CA ILE A 150 8.22 -4.35 -14.53
C ILE A 150 7.04 -4.11 -13.58
N LEU A 151 6.49 -2.90 -13.50
CA LEU A 151 5.30 -2.57 -12.71
C LEU A 151 4.06 -3.33 -13.17
N GLY A 152 3.81 -3.40 -14.48
CA GLY A 152 2.67 -4.13 -15.05
C GLY A 152 2.70 -5.64 -14.83
N GLN A 153 3.87 -6.22 -14.54
CA GLN A 153 4.02 -7.63 -14.14
C GLN A 153 3.92 -7.83 -12.62
N ILE A 154 4.23 -6.82 -11.81
CA ILE A 154 4.14 -6.87 -10.34
C ILE A 154 2.67 -6.88 -9.86
N THR A 155 1.80 -6.13 -10.52
CA THR A 155 0.37 -6.00 -10.14
C THR A 155 -0.48 -7.25 -10.41
N ALA A 156 0.00 -8.21 -11.21
CA ALA A 156 -0.84 -9.29 -11.73
C ALA A 156 -1.19 -10.41 -10.74
N ASN A 157 -0.43 -10.66 -9.65
CA ASN A 157 -0.49 -11.95 -8.93
C ASN A 157 -0.43 -11.92 -7.38
N GLY A 158 -0.89 -10.85 -6.72
CA GLY A 158 -1.25 -10.95 -5.30
C GLY A 158 -0.16 -10.71 -4.25
N ALA A 159 0.96 -10.07 -4.61
CA ALA A 159 1.99 -9.66 -3.65
C ALA A 159 1.79 -8.20 -3.22
N PHE A 160 1.87 -7.92 -1.92
CA PHE A 160 1.90 -6.57 -1.36
C PHE A 160 3.34 -6.12 -1.18
N THR A 161 3.76 -5.10 -1.93
CA THR A 161 5.08 -4.49 -1.84
C THR A 161 4.97 -3.11 -1.19
N LEU A 162 5.79 -2.84 -0.18
CA LEU A 162 5.86 -1.55 0.52
C LEU A 162 7.30 -1.05 0.46
N THR A 163 7.51 0.21 0.06
CA THR A 163 8.85 0.82 -0.07
C THR A 163 8.98 2.10 0.76
N SER A 164 10.19 2.43 1.19
CA SER A 164 10.45 3.55 2.11
C SER A 164 10.49 4.95 1.49
N SER A 165 10.79 5.09 0.19
CA SER A 165 10.83 6.41 -0.48
C SER A 165 10.73 6.33 -2.01
N PRO A 166 10.44 7.46 -2.70
CA PRO A 166 10.61 7.59 -4.14
C PRO A 166 12.09 7.61 -4.56
N ALA A 167 12.34 7.36 -5.83
CA ALA A 167 13.65 7.12 -6.47
C ALA A 167 14.77 8.18 -6.31
N ASN A 168 14.51 9.32 -5.66
CA ASN A 168 15.35 10.51 -5.76
C ASN A 168 15.88 11.06 -4.42
N GLU A 169 15.54 10.45 -3.27
CA GLU A 169 15.97 10.98 -1.97
C GLU A 169 16.68 9.92 -1.10
N PRO A 170 17.89 10.20 -0.58
CA PRO A 170 18.57 9.33 0.36
C PRO A 170 17.83 9.32 1.71
N SER A 171 17.19 8.20 2.03
CA SER A 171 16.41 7.93 3.26
C SER A 171 17.15 7.07 4.29
N PHE A 172 18.44 7.33 4.54
CA PHE A 172 19.14 6.75 5.71
C PHE A 172 19.15 7.72 6.89
N ALA A 173 18.11 8.55 7.00
CA ALA A 173 17.87 9.27 8.23
C ALA A 173 17.67 8.26 9.36
N VAL A 174 18.40 8.47 10.46
CA VAL A 174 18.32 7.63 11.65
C VAL A 174 17.30 8.26 12.59
N ASP A 175 16.39 7.45 13.11
CA ASP A 175 15.47 7.89 14.15
C ASP A 175 16.21 8.09 15.49
N GLY A 176 15.57 8.74 16.46
CA GLY A 176 16.15 8.93 17.80
C GLY A 176 16.40 7.64 18.59
N ARG A 177 16.12 6.45 18.02
CA ARG A 177 16.25 5.13 18.65
C ARG A 177 17.28 4.23 17.94
N GLY A 178 17.98 4.74 16.92
CA GLY A 178 19.01 3.98 16.19
C GLY A 178 18.46 3.03 15.11
N HIS A 179 17.28 3.32 14.58
CA HIS A 179 16.71 2.64 13.40
C HIS A 179 16.72 3.58 12.19
N THR A 180 16.59 3.05 10.98
CA THR A 180 16.19 3.90 9.85
C THR A 180 14.81 4.51 10.11
N VAL A 181 14.56 5.72 9.62
CA VAL A 181 13.30 6.43 9.85
C VAL A 181 12.07 5.61 9.42
N PHE A 182 12.13 4.94 8.27
CA PHE A 182 11.05 4.08 7.80
C PHE A 182 10.82 2.89 8.73
N THR A 183 11.88 2.16 9.11
CA THR A 183 11.75 1.03 10.02
C THR A 183 11.28 1.47 11.41
N GLY A 184 11.77 2.60 11.91
CA GLY A 184 11.30 3.19 13.16
C GLY A 184 9.81 3.52 13.12
N ALA A 185 9.32 4.07 12.02
CA ALA A 185 7.89 4.33 11.82
C ALA A 185 7.08 3.03 11.77
N LEU A 186 7.54 2.02 11.00
CA LEU A 186 6.88 0.71 10.90
C LEU A 186 6.78 0.03 12.27
N LEU A 187 7.86 0.05 13.05
CA LEU A 187 7.88 -0.47 14.41
C LEU A 187 6.87 0.22 15.30
N LYS A 188 6.75 1.55 15.23
CA LYS A 188 5.75 2.30 16.02
C LYS A 188 4.33 1.87 15.70
N VAL A 189 4.00 1.66 14.42
CA VAL A 189 2.66 1.21 14.01
C VAL A 189 2.38 -0.20 14.53
N LEU A 190 3.34 -1.12 14.43
CA LEU A 190 3.19 -2.48 14.96
C LEU A 190 3.09 -2.52 16.50
N GLU A 191 3.86 -1.66 17.19
CA GLU A 191 3.94 -1.61 18.65
C GLU A 191 2.75 -0.90 19.30
N HIS A 192 2.31 0.22 18.73
CA HIS A 192 1.27 1.06 19.34
C HIS A 192 -0.09 0.94 18.66
N GLY A 193 -0.16 0.35 17.46
CA GLY A 193 -1.39 0.33 16.68
C GLY A 193 -1.63 1.62 15.89
N SER A 194 -2.81 1.70 15.30
CA SER A 194 -3.34 2.90 14.66
C SER A 194 -4.72 3.22 15.24
N PRO A 195 -5.01 4.48 15.61
CA PRO A 195 -6.34 4.88 16.04
C PRO A 195 -7.38 4.84 14.91
N ARG A 196 -6.94 4.69 13.65
CA ARG A 196 -7.78 4.66 12.45
C ARG A 196 -8.05 3.25 11.95
N ALA A 197 -7.43 2.25 12.56
CA ALA A 197 -7.62 0.84 12.23
C ALA A 197 -8.61 0.17 13.19
N GLY A 198 -9.28 -0.89 12.72
CA GLY A 198 -10.12 -1.74 13.57
C GLY A 198 -9.31 -2.59 14.55
N ALA A 199 -9.88 -3.67 15.10
CA ALA A 199 -9.20 -4.57 16.04
C ALA A 199 -7.89 -5.21 15.52
N MET A 200 -7.67 -5.16 14.21
CA MET A 200 -6.52 -5.76 13.53
C MET A 200 -5.90 -4.72 12.60
N LEU A 201 -4.56 -4.67 12.58
CA LEU A 201 -3.80 -3.87 11.63
C LEU A 201 -3.68 -4.65 10.33
N THR A 202 -4.32 -4.15 9.28
CA THR A 202 -4.12 -4.66 7.92
C THR A 202 -2.87 -4.06 7.28
N LEU A 203 -2.39 -4.65 6.19
CA LEU A 203 -1.29 -4.09 5.40
C LEU A 203 -1.64 -2.69 4.85
N GLY A 204 -2.92 -2.46 4.50
CA GLY A 204 -3.42 -1.15 4.11
C GLY A 204 -3.36 -0.13 5.24
N ASP A 205 -3.80 -0.51 6.45
CA ASP A 205 -3.75 0.37 7.62
C ASP A 205 -2.30 0.76 7.97
N ILE A 206 -1.39 -0.22 7.92
CA ILE A 206 0.03 0.02 8.16
C ILE A 206 0.57 1.04 7.15
N HIS A 207 0.27 0.88 5.87
CA HIS A 207 0.71 1.83 4.85
C HIS A 207 0.13 3.24 5.08
N LEU A 208 -1.17 3.36 5.38
CA LEU A 208 -1.79 4.66 5.64
C LEU A 208 -1.18 5.35 6.87
N GLU A 209 -0.92 4.63 7.95
CA GLU A 209 -0.29 5.21 9.13
C GLU A 209 1.15 5.65 8.85
N LEU A 210 1.90 4.88 8.05
CA LEU A 210 3.23 5.27 7.59
C LEU A 210 3.18 6.52 6.71
N LEU A 211 2.19 6.64 5.82
CA LEU A 211 1.98 7.81 4.98
C LEU A 211 1.69 9.06 5.83
N HIS A 212 0.77 8.95 6.79
CA HIS A 212 0.49 10.04 7.72
C HIS A 212 1.71 10.45 8.54
N HIS A 213 2.51 9.47 9.00
CA HIS A 213 3.73 9.75 9.72
C HIS A 213 4.75 10.49 8.85
N ALA A 214 4.91 10.06 7.58
CA ALA A 214 5.83 10.71 6.65
C ALA A 214 5.41 12.16 6.38
N GLN A 215 4.13 12.39 6.10
CA GLN A 215 3.58 13.72 5.83
C GLN A 215 3.72 14.66 7.04
N ALA A 216 3.40 14.19 8.25
CA ALA A 216 3.48 14.99 9.47
C ALA A 216 4.92 15.39 9.85
N ASN A 217 5.93 14.67 9.35
CA ASN A 217 7.34 14.89 9.67
C ASN A 217 8.17 15.35 8.47
N HIS A 218 7.53 15.68 7.32
CA HIS A 218 8.19 16.06 6.07
C HIS A 218 9.26 15.05 5.62
N LEU A 219 8.94 13.77 5.74
CA LEU A 219 9.79 12.66 5.33
C LEU A 219 9.34 12.15 3.94
N PRO A 220 10.20 11.41 3.22
CA PRO A 220 9.80 10.75 1.98
C PRO A 220 8.58 9.85 2.18
N GLU A 221 7.60 9.96 1.27
CA GLU A 221 6.39 9.17 1.35
C GLU A 221 6.64 7.70 0.95
N PRO A 222 6.14 6.74 1.73
CA PRO A 222 6.25 5.34 1.37
C PRO A 222 5.38 5.03 0.15
N GLN A 223 5.84 4.15 -0.73
CA GLN A 223 5.03 3.68 -1.86
C GLN A 223 4.50 2.28 -1.61
N LYS A 224 3.30 1.98 -2.10
CA LYS A 224 2.74 0.63 -2.10
C LYS A 224 2.48 0.14 -3.52
N LEU A 225 2.62 -1.17 -3.71
CA LEU A 225 2.32 -1.83 -4.96
C LEU A 225 1.79 -3.22 -4.68
N GLY A 226 0.54 -3.51 -5.05
CA GLY A 226 -0.07 -4.81 -4.81
C GLY A 226 -1.54 -4.88 -5.20
N THR A 227 -2.13 -6.05 -5.01
CA THR A 227 -3.56 -6.29 -5.28
C THR A 227 -4.43 -5.91 -4.08
N HIS A 228 -5.62 -5.36 -4.30
CA HIS A 228 -6.56 -4.92 -3.25
C HIS A 228 -6.92 -5.98 -2.21
N THR A 229 -6.91 -7.27 -2.56
CA THR A 229 -7.16 -8.37 -1.62
C THR A 229 -6.06 -8.53 -0.58
N ALA A 230 -4.82 -8.16 -0.90
CA ALA A 230 -3.69 -8.27 0.01
C ALA A 230 -3.70 -7.14 1.06
N GLU A 231 -4.22 -5.96 0.70
CA GLU A 231 -4.28 -4.80 1.60
C GLU A 231 -5.22 -5.03 2.79
N LEU A 232 -6.27 -5.82 2.60
CA LEU A 232 -7.25 -6.17 3.63
C LEU A 232 -6.77 -7.26 4.58
N LEU A 233 -5.57 -7.83 4.35
CA LEU A 233 -5.08 -8.94 5.16
C LEU A 233 -4.49 -8.42 6.46
N PRO A 234 -5.00 -8.88 7.62
CA PRO A 234 -4.41 -8.59 8.91
C PRO A 234 -2.97 -9.07 8.97
N LEU A 235 -2.06 -8.20 9.39
CA LEU A 235 -0.69 -8.56 9.73
C LEU A 235 -0.53 -8.68 11.25
N ALA A 236 -1.11 -7.74 12.01
CA ALA A 236 -0.95 -7.65 13.46
C ALA A 236 -2.26 -7.33 14.18
N ARG A 237 -2.30 -7.52 15.49
CA ARG A 237 -3.40 -6.99 16.32
C ARG A 237 -3.24 -5.49 16.50
N ASN A 238 -4.34 -4.76 16.47
CA ASN A 238 -4.33 -3.34 16.78
C ASN A 238 -4.47 -3.14 18.30
N ARG A 239 -3.43 -2.62 18.94
CA ARG A 239 -3.42 -2.42 20.39
C ARG A 239 -4.26 -1.21 20.84
N GLN A 240 -4.60 -0.29 19.95
CA GLN A 240 -5.48 0.83 20.25
C GLN A 240 -6.95 0.41 20.42
N ALA A 241 -7.37 -0.66 19.73
CA ALA A 241 -8.70 -1.22 19.91
C ALA A 241 -8.86 -1.91 21.29
N GLU A 242 -7.78 -2.53 21.81
CA GLU A 242 -7.78 -3.14 23.15
C GLU A 242 -7.87 -2.11 24.29
N SER A 243 -7.35 -0.89 24.09
CA SER A 243 -7.47 0.19 25.07
C SER A 243 -8.89 0.78 25.16
N ASP A 244 -9.65 0.72 24.07
CA ASP A 244 -11.05 1.18 24.06
C ASP A 244 -12.01 0.11 24.62
N GLU A 245 -11.72 -1.18 24.42
CA GLU A 245 -12.52 -2.29 25.00
C GLU A 245 -12.29 -2.48 26.52
N ALA A 246 -11.12 -2.15 27.06
CA ALA A 246 -10.83 -2.28 28.50
C ALA A 246 -11.65 -1.32 29.39
N GLY A 247 -12.37 -0.35 28.80
CA GLY A 247 -13.27 0.56 29.50
C GLY A 247 -14.73 0.10 29.59
N SER A 248 -15.12 -1.00 28.94
CA SER A 248 -16.52 -1.42 28.83
C SER A 248 -16.68 -2.92 29.07
N LEU A 249 -16.79 -3.32 30.34
CA LEU A 249 -17.24 -4.65 30.74
C LEU A 249 -18.56 -4.56 31.52
N SER A 250 -19.66 -4.80 30.82
CA SER A 250 -20.83 -5.48 31.38
C SER A 250 -21.65 -6.13 30.26
N ASP A 251 -21.55 -7.45 30.16
CA ASP A 251 -22.41 -8.35 29.35
C ASP A 251 -23.74 -8.61 30.11
N PRO A 252 -24.88 -9.02 29.50
CA PRO A 252 -24.98 -10.38 28.97
C PRO A 252 -25.83 -10.58 27.67
N ALA A 253 -25.23 -11.29 26.72
CA ALA A 253 -25.74 -12.42 25.90
C ALA A 253 -27.23 -12.49 25.47
N ILE A 254 -27.53 -12.49 24.15
CA ILE A 254 -28.63 -13.29 23.50
C ILE A 254 -28.32 -13.63 22.00
N ASN A 255 -28.60 -14.90 21.66
CA ASN A 255 -28.70 -15.66 20.39
C ASN A 255 -28.78 -14.96 18.99
N ALA A 256 -28.11 -15.60 18.01
CA ALA A 256 -28.31 -15.49 16.55
C ALA A 256 -29.66 -16.09 16.07
N PRO A 257 -30.24 -15.73 14.89
CA PRO A 257 -29.75 -16.21 13.57
C PRO A 257 -30.06 -15.34 12.32
N GLY A 258 -29.44 -15.64 11.17
CA GLY A 258 -30.05 -15.40 9.83
C GLY A 258 -29.14 -14.78 8.75
N SER A 259 -28.66 -15.60 7.81
CA SER A 259 -27.92 -15.20 6.60
C SER A 259 -28.89 -14.75 5.49
N VAL A 260 -28.58 -13.66 4.78
CA VAL A 260 -29.22 -13.29 3.49
C VAL A 260 -28.14 -12.96 2.44
N ALA A 261 -28.34 -13.50 1.23
CA ALA A 261 -27.43 -13.52 0.08
C ALA A 261 -27.27 -12.16 -0.64
N PRO A 262 -26.22 -11.94 -1.47
CA PRO A 262 -25.93 -10.64 -2.07
C PRO A 262 -26.77 -10.35 -3.33
N ALA A 263 -27.11 -9.08 -3.51
CA ALA A 263 -27.82 -8.54 -4.68
C ALA A 263 -26.89 -8.40 -5.92
N LYS A 264 -27.47 -8.53 -7.11
CA LYS A 264 -26.79 -8.60 -8.42
C LYS A 264 -26.29 -7.22 -8.92
N ALA A 265 -25.14 -7.22 -9.58
CA ALA A 265 -24.49 -6.05 -10.20
C ALA A 265 -25.10 -5.63 -11.55
N ASP A 266 -25.14 -4.32 -11.79
CA ASP A 266 -25.71 -3.65 -12.98
C ASP A 266 -24.65 -3.54 -14.11
N PRO A 267 -24.96 -3.86 -15.39
CA PRO A 267 -23.95 -4.21 -16.40
C PRO A 267 -23.40 -3.03 -17.22
N LYS A 268 -23.53 -1.77 -16.76
CA LYS A 268 -23.14 -0.57 -17.52
C LYS A 268 -21.94 0.22 -16.99
N LEU A 269 -21.33 -0.15 -15.85
CA LEU A 269 -20.08 0.47 -15.40
C LEU A 269 -18.90 -0.04 -16.25
N LYS A 270 -18.16 0.88 -16.90
CA LYS A 270 -16.95 0.55 -17.67
C LYS A 270 -15.77 0.12 -16.79
N TYR A 271 -15.84 0.39 -15.49
CA TYR A 271 -14.86 -0.03 -14.48
C TYR A 271 -15.34 -1.31 -13.79
N ARG A 272 -14.53 -2.36 -13.87
CA ARG A 272 -14.89 -3.72 -13.41
C ARG A 272 -14.75 -3.93 -11.90
N SER A 273 -14.26 -2.94 -11.14
CA SER A 273 -14.20 -2.98 -9.66
C SER A 273 -14.03 -1.58 -9.02
N PHE A 274 -14.47 -1.43 -7.76
CA PHE A 274 -14.36 -0.22 -6.92
C PHE A 274 -12.93 0.28 -6.61
N ALA A 275 -11.92 -0.37 -7.18
CA ALA A 275 -10.54 -0.27 -6.75
C ALA A 275 -9.67 0.67 -7.62
N ASP A 276 -10.17 1.02 -8.81
CA ASP A 276 -9.57 2.00 -9.73
C ASP A 276 -10.00 3.46 -9.41
N ALA A 277 -10.83 3.65 -8.38
CA ALA A 277 -11.70 4.80 -8.26
C ALA A 277 -11.63 5.53 -6.91
N LEU A 278 -10.53 5.37 -6.18
CA LEU A 278 -10.29 6.23 -5.03
C LEU A 278 -9.86 7.61 -5.53
N VAL A 279 -10.84 8.52 -5.57
CA VAL A 279 -10.63 9.94 -5.84
C VAL A 279 -10.86 10.68 -4.53
N THR A 280 -9.87 11.45 -4.07
CA THR A 280 -9.99 12.31 -2.89
C THR A 280 -10.49 13.70 -3.29
N ALA A 281 -10.98 14.51 -2.33
CA ALA A 281 -11.36 15.91 -2.60
C ALA A 281 -10.19 16.69 -3.24
N ARG A 282 -8.96 16.46 -2.74
CA ARG A 282 -7.74 17.04 -3.31
C ARG A 282 -7.43 16.56 -4.72
N ASP A 283 -7.74 15.30 -5.06
CA ASP A 283 -7.57 14.79 -6.43
C ASP A 283 -8.58 15.42 -7.39
N ILE A 284 -9.78 15.77 -6.91
CA ILE A 284 -10.77 16.54 -7.69
C ILE A 284 -10.29 17.98 -7.89
N GLU A 285 -9.84 18.64 -6.82
CA GLU A 285 -9.33 20.02 -6.87
C GLU A 285 -8.05 20.16 -7.72
N ALA A 286 -7.23 19.11 -7.79
CA ALA A 286 -6.01 19.07 -8.58
C ALA A 286 -6.22 18.53 -10.01
N ALA A 287 -7.44 18.12 -10.37
CA ALA A 287 -7.74 17.59 -11.68
C ALA A 287 -7.48 18.65 -12.76
N GLN A 288 -6.75 18.26 -13.81
CA GLN A 288 -6.55 19.08 -15.00
C GLN A 288 -6.88 18.24 -16.21
N PHE A 289 -7.76 18.73 -17.06
CA PHE A 289 -8.13 18.07 -18.30
C PHE A 289 -7.48 18.77 -19.48
N LYS A 290 -7.19 17.99 -20.52
CA LYS A 290 -6.72 18.54 -21.78
C LYS A 290 -7.82 19.36 -22.43
N THR A 291 -7.48 20.54 -22.92
CA THR A 291 -8.39 21.38 -23.70
C THR A 291 -8.35 21.03 -25.19
N VAL A 292 -9.51 21.02 -25.83
CA VAL A 292 -9.68 20.77 -27.26
C VAL A 292 -10.36 21.96 -27.94
N ARG A 293 -9.81 22.39 -29.10
CA ARG A 293 -10.36 23.49 -29.92
C ARG A 293 -10.94 23.06 -31.26
N LEU A 294 -10.48 21.92 -31.79
CA LEU A 294 -10.84 21.41 -33.12
C LEU A 294 -11.88 20.29 -33.06
N THR A 295 -12.08 19.72 -31.88
CA THR A 295 -13.07 18.68 -31.58
C THR A 295 -14.07 19.21 -30.57
N ALA A 296 -15.20 18.51 -30.44
CA ALA A 296 -16.23 18.87 -29.48
C ALA A 296 -15.74 18.58 -28.06
N GLY A 297 -15.75 19.58 -27.18
CA GLY A 297 -15.35 19.46 -25.77
C GLY A 297 -16.49 19.85 -24.83
N TYR A 298 -16.40 19.47 -23.55
CA TYR A 298 -17.33 19.96 -22.53
C TYR A 298 -16.99 21.40 -22.13
N ASP A 299 -18.01 22.16 -21.74
CA ASP A 299 -17.84 23.50 -21.17
C ASP A 299 -17.01 23.43 -19.88
N GLU A 300 -15.90 24.17 -19.84
CA GLU A 300 -14.93 24.13 -18.73
C GLU A 300 -15.55 24.63 -17.42
N ASP A 301 -16.33 25.72 -17.48
CA ASP A 301 -16.96 26.32 -16.31
C ASP A 301 -18.01 25.36 -15.70
N GLU A 302 -18.79 24.68 -16.55
CA GLU A 302 -19.78 23.71 -16.07
C GLU A 302 -19.15 22.46 -15.43
N VAL A 303 -18.01 22.01 -15.96
CA VAL A 303 -17.25 20.87 -15.40
C VAL A 303 -16.61 21.25 -14.07
N ASP A 304 -15.93 22.40 -14.00
CA ASP A 304 -15.26 22.86 -12.78
C ASP A 304 -16.27 23.12 -11.65
N ASP A 305 -17.42 23.76 -11.94
CA ASP A 305 -18.52 23.97 -10.98
C ASP A 305 -19.11 22.66 -10.43
N PHE A 306 -19.07 21.59 -11.23
CA PHE A 306 -19.52 20.26 -10.81
C PHE A 306 -18.47 19.58 -9.93
N LEU A 307 -17.20 19.68 -10.30
CA LEU A 307 -16.08 19.11 -9.56
C LEU A 307 -15.93 19.77 -8.17
N ASP A 308 -16.12 21.07 -8.06
CA ASP A 308 -16.13 21.76 -6.75
C ASP A 308 -17.20 21.20 -5.81
N LYS A 309 -18.40 20.91 -6.34
CA LYS A 309 -19.49 20.31 -5.56
C LYS A 309 -19.17 18.88 -5.15
N ALA A 310 -18.53 18.12 -6.04
CA ALA A 310 -18.11 16.76 -5.75
C ALA A 310 -16.99 16.74 -4.68
N ALA A 311 -16.00 17.62 -4.78
CA ALA A 311 -14.92 17.76 -3.80
C ALA A 311 -15.48 18.12 -2.41
N ALA A 312 -16.37 19.11 -2.34
CA ALA A 312 -17.02 19.51 -1.09
C ALA A 312 -17.88 18.39 -0.46
N ALA A 313 -18.48 17.52 -1.28
CA ALA A 313 -19.21 16.34 -0.80
C ALA A 313 -18.28 15.19 -0.40
N LEU A 314 -17.03 15.15 -0.90
CA LEU A 314 -16.01 14.21 -0.45
C LEU A 314 -15.37 14.60 0.90
N ASP A 315 -15.50 15.85 1.33
CA ASP A 315 -15.13 16.27 2.69
C ASP A 315 -16.15 15.83 3.76
N ASP A 316 -17.34 15.38 3.35
CA ASP A 316 -18.30 14.79 4.28
C ASP A 316 -17.72 13.51 4.90
N PRO A 317 -17.98 13.26 6.20
CA PRO A 317 -17.60 12.02 6.85
C PRO A 317 -18.06 10.82 6.00
N PRO A 318 -17.20 9.80 5.78
CA PRO A 318 -17.56 8.61 5.00
C PRO A 318 -18.80 7.89 5.54
N LEU A 319 -19.07 8.05 6.85
CA LEU A 319 -20.24 7.56 7.56
C LEU A 319 -21.14 8.75 7.91
N GLY A 320 -22.22 8.94 7.15
CA GLY A 320 -23.16 10.04 7.36
C GLY A 320 -24.03 10.33 6.14
N PRO A 321 -24.98 11.28 6.24
CA PRO A 321 -25.77 11.74 5.11
C PRO A 321 -24.85 12.45 4.11
N GLN A 322 -24.56 11.80 2.98
CA GLN A 322 -23.78 12.38 1.91
C GLN A 322 -24.59 13.45 1.19
N ARG A 323 -23.96 14.60 0.94
CA ARG A 323 -24.57 15.70 0.18
C ARG A 323 -24.71 15.40 -1.31
N MET A 324 -23.88 14.53 -1.85
CA MET A 324 -23.93 14.06 -3.24
C MET A 324 -23.98 12.54 -3.27
N ARG A 325 -24.85 11.98 -4.11
CA ARG A 325 -25.00 10.53 -4.32
C ARG A 325 -24.34 10.10 -5.63
N PRO A 326 -24.05 8.81 -5.79
CA PRO A 326 -23.56 8.27 -7.05
C PRO A 326 -24.44 8.60 -8.27
N GLU A 327 -25.75 8.56 -8.06
CA GLU A 327 -26.74 8.87 -9.09
C GLU A 327 -26.62 10.31 -9.59
N ASP A 328 -26.18 11.24 -8.73
CA ASP A 328 -26.00 12.64 -9.09
C ASP A 328 -24.77 12.82 -10.00
N VAL A 329 -23.73 12.00 -9.82
CA VAL A 329 -22.53 11.98 -10.69
C VAL A 329 -22.86 11.33 -12.03
N ARG A 330 -23.50 10.16 -12.01
CA ARG A 330 -23.86 9.41 -13.22
C ARG A 330 -24.78 10.19 -14.16
N ASN A 331 -25.71 10.98 -13.59
CA ASN A 331 -26.70 11.74 -14.35
C ASN A 331 -26.23 13.18 -14.66
N SER A 332 -24.98 13.52 -14.38
CA SER A 332 -24.42 14.81 -14.76
C SER A 332 -24.34 14.93 -16.28
N HIS A 333 -24.64 16.13 -16.79
CA HIS A 333 -24.62 16.43 -18.22
C HIS A 333 -24.05 17.83 -18.42
N PHE A 334 -23.01 17.93 -19.26
CA PHE A 334 -22.35 19.18 -19.61
C PHE A 334 -22.66 19.59 -21.05
N THR A 335 -22.77 20.89 -21.28
CA THR A 335 -22.98 21.48 -22.58
C THR A 335 -21.75 21.25 -23.46
N THR A 336 -21.95 20.67 -24.64
CA THR A 336 -20.87 20.47 -25.61
C THR A 336 -20.62 21.73 -26.42
N THR A 337 -19.36 22.15 -26.51
CA THR A 337 -18.92 23.33 -27.25
C THR A 337 -18.17 22.91 -28.51
N ARG A 338 -18.34 23.63 -29.64
CA ARG A 338 -17.75 23.26 -30.94
C ARG A 338 -16.92 24.37 -31.61
N MET A 339 -16.77 25.52 -30.97
CA MET A 339 -16.03 26.68 -31.51
C MET A 339 -15.27 27.49 -30.45
N ARG A 340 -15.25 26.99 -29.19
CA ARG A 340 -14.49 27.54 -28.07
C ARG A 340 -13.68 26.40 -27.45
N GLU A 341 -12.72 26.74 -26.59
CA GLU A 341 -12.03 25.74 -25.78
C GLU A 341 -13.05 25.02 -24.89
N GLY A 342 -12.83 23.72 -24.75
CA GLY A 342 -13.58 22.84 -23.87
C GLY A 342 -12.69 21.68 -23.45
N TYR A 343 -13.00 21.05 -22.33
CA TYR A 343 -12.28 19.87 -21.86
C TYR A 343 -12.58 18.65 -22.73
N ASP A 344 -11.58 17.78 -22.88
CA ASP A 344 -11.72 16.52 -23.60
C ASP A 344 -12.78 15.64 -22.95
N VAL A 345 -13.79 15.27 -23.76
CA VAL A 345 -14.97 14.53 -23.31
C VAL A 345 -14.61 13.17 -22.72
N GLU A 346 -13.66 12.45 -23.33
CA GLU A 346 -13.29 11.11 -22.86
C GLU A 346 -12.51 11.16 -21.54
N GLU A 347 -11.67 12.19 -21.36
CA GLU A 347 -10.90 12.41 -20.14
C GLU A 347 -11.80 12.78 -18.95
N VAL A 348 -12.76 13.69 -19.18
CA VAL A 348 -13.75 14.10 -18.18
C VAL A 348 -14.67 12.94 -17.81
N ASP A 349 -15.24 12.22 -18.79
CA ASP A 349 -16.14 11.09 -18.52
C ASP A 349 -15.41 9.98 -17.72
N SER A 350 -14.16 9.67 -18.07
CA SER A 350 -13.36 8.65 -17.36
C SER A 350 -13.04 9.07 -15.93
N PHE A 351 -12.84 10.36 -15.69
CA PHE A 351 -12.63 10.89 -14.35
C PHE A 351 -13.91 10.84 -13.51
N LEU A 352 -15.05 11.22 -14.09
CA LEU A 352 -16.35 11.18 -13.40
C LEU A 352 -16.80 9.77 -13.04
N ASP A 353 -16.48 8.77 -13.87
CA ASP A 353 -16.72 7.36 -13.52
C ASP A 353 -15.96 6.94 -12.24
N ARG A 354 -14.75 7.48 -12.01
CA ARG A 354 -13.98 7.24 -10.77
C ARG A 354 -14.59 7.98 -9.58
N VAL A 355 -15.04 9.22 -9.78
CA VAL A 355 -15.75 9.99 -8.74
C VAL A 355 -17.04 9.27 -8.31
N GLU A 356 -17.82 8.77 -9.26
CA GLU A 356 -19.07 8.02 -8.99
C GLU A 356 -18.80 6.78 -8.11
N LEU A 357 -17.76 6.03 -8.45
CA LEU A 357 -17.37 4.82 -7.74
C LEU A 357 -16.94 5.08 -6.29
N GLU A 358 -16.28 6.20 -5.99
CA GLU A 358 -15.97 6.59 -4.61
C GLU A 358 -17.26 6.92 -3.82
N PHE A 359 -18.21 7.64 -4.42
CA PHE A 359 -19.51 7.86 -3.76
C PHE A 359 -20.27 6.55 -3.52
N LEU A 360 -20.21 5.59 -4.46
CA LEU A 360 -20.84 4.27 -4.27
C LEU A 360 -20.21 3.51 -3.10
N ARG A 361 -18.88 3.57 -3.00
CA ARG A 361 -18.14 2.97 -1.89
C ARG A 361 -18.55 3.58 -0.55
N ARG A 362 -18.58 4.91 -0.44
CA ARG A 362 -19.01 5.60 0.78
C ARG A 362 -20.46 5.26 1.13
N GLN A 363 -21.35 5.19 0.15
CA GLN A 363 -22.74 4.80 0.36
C GLN A 363 -22.85 3.37 0.90
N SER A 364 -22.04 2.44 0.37
CA SER A 364 -21.98 1.05 0.83
C SER A 364 -21.45 0.94 2.27
N LEU A 365 -20.45 1.76 2.65
CA LEU A 365 -19.92 1.83 4.01
C LEU A 365 -20.96 2.36 4.99
N ALA A 366 -21.67 3.43 4.62
CA ALA A 366 -22.76 3.98 5.43
C ALA A 366 -23.91 2.98 5.61
N ALA A 367 -24.25 2.22 4.58
CA ALA A 367 -25.26 1.17 4.64
C ALA A 367 -24.84 -0.03 5.51
N GLN A 368 -23.57 -0.45 5.42
CA GLN A 368 -23.00 -1.51 6.27
C GLN A 368 -22.96 -1.07 7.74
N TYR A 369 -22.53 0.17 8.01
CA TYR A 369 -22.50 0.74 9.35
C TYR A 369 -23.91 0.88 9.95
N ALA A 370 -24.89 1.34 9.16
CA ALA A 370 -26.29 1.39 9.60
C ALA A 370 -26.86 -0.01 9.87
N ALA A 371 -26.44 -1.03 9.11
CA ALA A 371 -26.86 -2.43 9.34
C ALA A 371 -26.20 -3.07 10.58
N GLU A 372 -24.96 -2.67 10.91
CA GLU A 372 -24.19 -3.21 12.04
C GLU A 372 -24.43 -2.46 13.36
N PHE A 373 -24.79 -1.16 13.30
CA PHE A 373 -24.87 -0.28 14.47
C PHE A 373 -26.15 0.57 14.55
N GLY A 374 -27.02 0.53 13.53
CA GLY A 374 -28.19 1.40 13.40
C GLY A 374 -29.53 0.75 13.74
N THR A 375 -29.75 0.39 15.00
CA THR A 375 -31.12 0.39 15.58
C THR A 375 -31.10 1.06 16.94
N GLY A 376 -31.34 2.37 16.92
CA GLY A 376 -31.52 3.22 18.08
C GLY A 376 -31.96 4.59 17.60
N ALA A 377 -33.24 4.69 17.22
CA ALA A 377 -33.91 5.97 17.02
C ALA A 377 -34.31 6.57 18.37
#